data_AF-A0A946QKX7-F1
#
_entry.id   AF-A0A946QKX7-F1
#
_cell.length_a   1.000
_cell.length_b   1.000
_cell.length_c   1.000
_cell.angle_alpha   90.00
_cell.angle_beta   90.00
_cell.angle_gamma   90.00
#
_symmetry.space_group_name_H-M   'P 1'
#
loop_
_entity.id
_entity.type
_entity.pdbx_description
1 polymer ?
#
loop_
_entity_poly.entity_id
_entity_poly.type
_entity_poly.pdbx_seq_one_letter_code
_entity_poly.pdbx_strand_id
1 'polypeptide(L)'
;RATWQGNVRELENCIQRAVILSQPDGLVREEDVVITQPLLSVEPAHAEAQVEDPQARLDGDLKQREHELICEALEASGGKKKEAAERLGISPRTLRYKLARLRECGVALPA
;
A
#
# COMPACT_ATOMS: atom_id res chain seq x y z
N ARG A 1 2.12 -19.42 21.05
CA ARG A 1 0.80 -18.76 20.81
C ARG A 1 1.08 -17.30 20.46
N ALA A 2 1.00 -16.94 19.18
CA ALA A 2 1.14 -15.55 18.74
C ALA A 2 -0.24 -14.89 18.64
N THR A 3 -0.33 -13.61 19.01
CA THR A 3 -1.57 -12.83 18.86
C THR A 3 -1.65 -12.32 17.44
N TRP A 4 -2.71 -12.69 16.72
CA TRP A 4 -2.97 -12.21 15.36
C TRP A 4 -3.61 -10.81 15.41
N GLN A 5 -2.93 -9.82 14.84
CA GLN A 5 -3.38 -8.42 14.79
C GLN A 5 -3.90 -7.99 13.41
N GLY A 6 -3.81 -8.88 12.41
CA GLY A 6 -4.17 -8.58 11.02
C GLY A 6 -5.63 -8.81 10.67
N ASN A 7 -6.06 -8.32 9.50
CA ASN A 7 -7.38 -8.64 8.96
C ASN A 7 -7.39 -9.96 8.13
N VAL A 8 -8.54 -10.33 7.57
CA VAL A 8 -8.71 -11.58 6.78
C VAL A 8 -7.80 -11.62 5.55
N ARG A 9 -7.50 -10.48 4.90
CA ARG A 9 -6.57 -10.45 3.76
C ARG A 9 -5.13 -10.71 4.18
N GLU A 10 -4.75 -10.23 5.37
CA GLU A 10 -3.43 -10.52 5.91
C GLU A 10 -3.28 -12.00 6.26
N LEU A 11 -4.36 -12.64 6.70
CA LEU A 11 -4.38 -14.08 6.97
C LEU A 11 -4.21 -14.87 5.68
N GLU A 12 -4.93 -14.49 4.62
CA GLU A 12 -4.79 -15.06 3.29
C GLU A 12 -3.35 -14.97 2.79
N ASN A 13 -2.74 -13.78 2.85
CA ASN A 13 -1.35 -13.57 2.45
C ASN A 13 -0.36 -14.42 3.28
N CYS A 14 -0.59 -14.55 4.59
CA CYS A 14 0.22 -15.38 5.48
C CYS A 14 0.17 -16.85 5.07
N ILE A 15 -1.03 -17.38 4.82
CA ILE A 15 -1.23 -18.77 4.40
C ILE A 15 -0.60 -19.02 3.02
N GLN A 16 -0.83 -18.12 2.05
CA GLN A 16 -0.24 -18.24 0.71
C GLN A 16 1.29 -18.31 0.77
N ARG A 17 1.92 -17.44 1.57
CA ARG A 17 3.38 -17.45 1.76
C ARG A 17 3.87 -18.72 2.44
N ALA A 18 3.16 -19.21 3.45
CA ALA A 18 3.52 -20.45 4.14
C ALA A 18 3.51 -21.65 3.18
N VAL A 19 2.54 -21.71 2.27
CA VAL A 19 2.47 -22.75 1.23
C VAL A 19 3.64 -22.63 0.23
N ILE A 20 4.06 -21.41 -0.11
CA ILE A 20 5.20 -21.19 -1.02
C ILE A 20 6.53 -21.59 -0.37
N LEU A 21 6.67 -21.35 0.94
CA LEU A 21 7.87 -21.64 1.71
C LEU A 21 7.98 -23.12 2.12
N SER A 22 6.84 -23.80 2.23
CA SER A 22 6.83 -25.21 2.62
C SER A 22 7.59 -26.09 1.63
N GLN A 23 8.17 -27.15 2.17
CA GLN A 23 8.83 -28.18 1.36
C GLN A 23 7.83 -28.87 0.42
N PRO A 24 8.29 -29.44 -0.70
CA PRO A 24 7.42 -30.13 -1.67
C PRO A 24 6.91 -31.50 -1.16
N ASP A 25 6.78 -31.68 0.16
CA ASP A 25 6.16 -32.82 0.83
C ASP A 25 4.68 -32.56 1.19
N GLY A 26 4.18 -31.34 0.93
CA GLY A 26 2.80 -30.97 1.15
C GLY A 26 2.45 -30.68 2.62
N LEU A 27 3.45 -30.60 3.51
CA LEU A 27 3.26 -30.23 4.90
C LEU A 27 3.80 -28.82 5.18
N VAL A 28 2.90 -27.92 5.57
CA VAL A 28 3.25 -26.62 6.14
C VAL A 28 3.63 -26.80 7.61
N ARG A 29 4.82 -26.35 7.98
CA ARG A 29 5.36 -26.40 9.35
C ARG A 29 5.34 -25.03 10.00
N GLU A 30 5.62 -24.98 11.30
CA GLU A 30 5.61 -23.72 12.06
C GLU A 30 6.64 -22.72 11.52
N GLU A 31 7.80 -23.22 11.08
CA GLU A 31 8.85 -22.41 10.45
C GLU A 31 8.44 -21.74 9.13
N ASP A 32 7.42 -22.27 8.44
CA ASP A 32 6.91 -21.69 7.19
C ASP A 32 5.93 -20.52 7.46
N VAL A 33 5.39 -20.43 8.68
CA VAL A 33 4.39 -19.43 9.07
C VAL A 33 5.08 -18.16 9.58
N VAL A 34 5.39 -17.27 8.65
CA VAL A 34 5.97 -15.96 8.97
C VAL A 34 4.86 -14.96 9.27
N ILE A 35 4.54 -14.80 10.56
CA ILE A 35 3.66 -13.71 11.04
C ILE A 35 4.50 -12.44 11.14
N THR A 36 4.80 -11.83 9.99
CA THR A 36 5.29 -10.44 9.98
C THR A 36 4.15 -9.57 10.49
N GLN A 37 4.29 -9.03 11.70
CA GLN A 37 3.48 -7.87 12.06
C GLN A 37 3.76 -6.78 11.02
N PRO A 38 2.74 -6.14 10.43
CA PRO A 38 2.99 -4.87 9.76
C PRO A 38 3.62 -3.98 10.84
N LEU A 39 4.79 -3.41 10.52
CA LEU A 39 5.49 -2.48 11.40
C LEU A 39 4.65 -1.19 11.53
N LEU A 40 3.55 -1.25 12.27
CA LEU A 40 2.76 -0.11 12.69
C LEU A 40 3.40 0.45 13.96
N SER A 41 4.57 1.04 13.80
CA SER A 41 5.09 2.10 14.66
C SER A 41 6.13 2.89 13.88
N VAL A 42 5.65 3.85 13.10
CA VAL A 42 6.48 5.00 12.73
C VAL A 42 5.97 6.17 13.56
N GLU A 43 6.45 6.25 14.81
CA GLU A 43 6.60 7.55 15.44
C GLU A 43 7.67 8.34 14.65
N PRO A 44 7.51 9.64 14.42
CA PRO A 44 8.49 10.42 13.68
C PRO A 44 9.65 10.75 14.61
N ALA A 45 10.59 9.81 14.78
CA ALA A 45 11.90 10.12 15.31
C ALA A 45 12.84 10.41 14.14
N HIS A 46 13.12 11.69 13.92
CA HIS A 46 14.27 12.15 13.15
C HIS A 46 15.54 11.47 13.68
N ALA A 47 16.16 10.59 12.89
CA ALA A 47 17.60 10.34 12.87
C ALA A 47 17.97 9.41 11.71
N GLU A 48 18.49 10.04 10.66
CA GLU A 48 19.45 9.55 9.66
C GLU A 48 19.97 8.11 9.83
N ALA A 49 19.45 7.20 9.00
CA ALA A 49 20.21 6.08 8.45
C ALA A 49 19.58 5.70 7.11
N GLN A 50 20.16 6.21 6.01
CA GLN A 50 19.85 5.77 4.65
C GLN A 50 20.28 4.32 4.48
N VAL A 51 19.41 3.38 4.84
CA VAL A 51 19.38 2.08 4.20
C VAL A 51 18.34 2.23 3.10
N GLU A 52 18.78 2.67 1.93
CA GLU A 52 17.94 2.76 0.74
C GLU A 52 17.57 1.35 0.31
N ASP A 53 16.50 0.81 0.90
CA ASP A 53 15.83 -0.38 0.39
C ASP A 53 15.34 -0.04 -1.03
N PRO A 54 15.85 -0.71 -2.09
CA PRO A 54 15.43 -0.47 -3.46
C PRO A 54 13.91 -0.64 -3.64
N GLN A 55 13.28 -1.52 -2.85
CA GLN A 55 11.84 -1.72 -2.86
C GLN A 55 11.09 -0.52 -2.27
N ALA A 56 11.59 0.05 -1.17
CA ALA A 56 11.01 1.24 -0.58
C ALA A 56 11.13 2.47 -1.51
N ARG A 57 12.24 2.59 -2.25
CA ARG A 57 12.41 3.63 -3.29
C ARG A 57 11.43 3.44 -4.44
N LEU A 58 11.31 2.24 -4.98
CA LEU A 58 10.35 1.93 -6.05
C LEU A 58 8.91 2.19 -5.61
N ASP A 59 8.54 1.78 -4.40
CA ASP A 59 7.21 2.03 -3.83
C ASP A 59 6.95 3.53 -3.62
N GLY A 60 7.98 4.30 -3.24
CA GLY A 60 7.93 5.75 -3.14
C GLY A 60 7.70 6.41 -4.50
N ASP A 61 8.51 6.04 -5.50
CA ASP A 61 8.45 6.58 -6.86
C ASP A 61 7.09 6.27 -7.53
N LEU A 62 6.56 5.06 -7.34
CA LEU A 62 5.24 4.69 -7.85
C LEU A 62 4.12 5.49 -7.19
N LYS A 63 4.19 5.74 -5.87
CA LYS A 63 3.21 6.58 -5.17
C LYS A 63 3.30 8.03 -5.62
N GLN A 64 4.51 8.55 -5.82
CA GLN A 64 4.73 9.90 -6.30
C GLN A 64 4.16 10.08 -7.70
N ARG A 65 4.43 9.11 -8.60
CA ARG A 65 3.91 9.14 -9.96
C ARG A 65 2.39 9.01 -10.00
N GLU A 66 1.83 8.13 -9.17
CA GLU A 66 0.38 8.00 -9.00
C GLU A 66 -0.25 9.32 -8.53
N HIS A 67 0.37 9.99 -7.57
CA HIS A 67 -0.09 11.28 -7.06
C HIS A 67 -0.09 12.36 -8.16
N GLU A 68 1.00 12.48 -8.92
CA GLU A 68 1.10 13.43 -10.04
C GLU A 68 -0.04 13.24 -11.05
N LEU A 69 -0.29 11.99 -11.45
CA LEU A 69 -1.36 11.68 -12.41
C LEU A 69 -2.75 12.01 -11.87
N ILE A 70 -2.99 11.80 -10.58
CA ILE A 70 -4.26 12.15 -9.94
C ILE A 70 -4.43 13.66 -9.89
N CYS A 71 -3.39 14.41 -9.57
CA CYS A 71 -3.42 15.87 -9.53
C CYS A 71 -3.64 16.47 -10.92
N GLU A 72 -2.92 16.00 -11.93
CA GLU A 72 -3.09 16.41 -13.32
C GLU A 72 -4.53 16.14 -13.80
N ALA A 73 -5.07 14.95 -13.50
CA ALA A 73 -6.43 14.60 -13.86
C ALA A 73 -7.48 15.47 -13.15
N LEU A 74 -7.25 15.84 -11.88
CA LEU A 74 -8.14 16.72 -11.13
C LEU A 74 -8.11 18.16 -11.68
N GLU A 75 -6.93 18.69 -11.96
CA GLU A 75 -6.75 20.02 -12.54
C GLU A 75 -7.41 20.11 -13.92
N ALA A 76 -7.16 19.12 -14.78
CA ALA A 76 -7.71 19.09 -16.13
C ALA A 76 -9.24 18.85 -16.17
N SER A 77 -9.83 18.38 -15.06
CA SER A 77 -11.27 18.23 -14.86
C SER A 77 -11.88 19.34 -13.98
N GLY A 78 -11.11 20.35 -13.57
CA GLY A 78 -11.58 21.44 -12.70
C GLY A 78 -12.15 20.93 -11.36
N GLY A 79 -11.49 19.95 -10.73
CA GLY A 79 -11.89 19.38 -9.44
C GLY A 79 -13.04 18.35 -9.52
N LYS A 80 -13.61 18.12 -10.71
CA LYS A 80 -14.70 17.14 -10.89
C LYS A 80 -14.18 15.71 -10.84
N LYS A 81 -14.27 15.10 -9.67
CA LYS A 81 -13.81 13.72 -9.37
C LYS A 81 -14.34 12.66 -10.34
N LYS A 82 -15.56 12.80 -10.86
CA LYS A 82 -16.12 11.83 -11.81
C LYS A 82 -15.39 11.88 -13.16
N GLU A 83 -15.21 13.09 -13.70
CA GLU A 83 -14.49 13.32 -14.96
C GLU A 83 -13.00 12.95 -14.82
N ALA A 84 -12.38 13.26 -13.67
CA ALA A 84 -11.00 12.87 -13.39
C ALA A 84 -10.84 11.34 -13.35
N ALA A 85 -11.79 10.61 -12.77
CA ALA A 85 -11.77 9.16 -12.74
C ALA A 85 -11.92 8.55 -14.15
N GLU A 86 -12.81 9.12 -14.98
CA GLU A 86 -13.00 8.72 -16.37
C GLU A 86 -11.72 8.94 -17.19
N ARG A 87 -11.05 10.09 -17.02
CA ARG A 87 -9.75 10.39 -17.65
C ARG A 87 -8.64 9.43 -17.25
N LEU A 88 -8.62 9.05 -15.97
CA LEU A 88 -7.67 8.07 -15.44
C LEU A 88 -8.02 6.62 -15.80
N GLY A 89 -9.16 6.36 -16.45
CA GLY A 89 -9.61 5.02 -16.79
C GLY A 89 -9.95 4.14 -15.58
N ILE A 90 -10.28 4.75 -14.44
CA ILE A 90 -10.61 4.05 -13.20
C ILE A 90 -12.04 4.33 -12.75
N SER A 91 -12.57 3.46 -11.89
CA SER A 91 -13.88 3.73 -11.29
C SER A 91 -13.84 4.96 -10.37
N PRO A 92 -14.93 5.75 -10.25
CA PRO A 92 -15.02 6.83 -9.27
C PRO A 92 -14.82 6.37 -7.83
N ARG A 93 -15.14 5.09 -7.52
CA ARG A 93 -14.87 4.48 -6.23
C ARG A 93 -13.37 4.33 -6.00
N THR A 94 -12.65 3.82 -6.99
CA THR A 94 -11.19 3.66 -6.96
C THR A 94 -10.49 5.01 -6.73
N LEU A 95 -10.89 6.05 -7.47
CA LEU A 95 -10.34 7.40 -7.26
C LEU A 95 -10.59 7.88 -5.82
N ARG A 96 -11.80 7.70 -5.30
CA ARG A 96 -12.16 8.11 -3.93
C ARG A 96 -11.29 7.42 -2.88
N TYR A 97 -10.99 6.13 -3.05
CA TYR A 97 -10.07 5.40 -2.17
C TYR A 97 -8.64 5.96 -2.24
N LYS A 98 -8.14 6.23 -3.45
CA LYS A 98 -6.79 6.81 -3.63
C LYS A 98 -6.68 8.20 -2.99
N LEU A 99 -7.70 9.04 -3.15
CA LEU A 99 -7.75 10.36 -2.50
C LEU A 99 -7.82 10.27 -0.97
N ALA A 100 -8.53 9.30 -0.40
CA ALA A 100 -8.55 9.08 1.05
C ALA A 100 -7.15 8.71 1.57
N ARG A 101 -6.48 7.76 0.90
CA ARG A 101 -5.11 7.35 1.23
C ARG A 101 -4.11 8.50 1.13
N LEU A 102 -4.20 9.34 0.09
CA LEU A 102 -3.33 10.51 -0.08
C LEU A 102 -3.51 11.52 1.07
N ARG A 103 -4.75 11.72 1.56
CA ARG A 103 -5.04 12.57 2.72
C ARG A 103 -4.50 11.99 4.02
N GLU A 104 -4.62 10.68 4.22
CA GLU A 104 -4.06 9.97 5.38
C GLU A 104 -2.52 10.07 5.41
N CYS A 105 -1.87 10.12 4.24
CA CYS A 105 -0.44 10.38 4.10
C CYS A 105 -0.05 11.87 4.18
N GLY A 106 -0.99 12.78 4.47
CA GLY A 106 -0.73 14.21 4.60
C GLY A 106 -0.44 14.95 3.29
N VAL A 107 -0.76 14.33 2.14
CA VAL A 107 -0.51 14.93 0.82
C VAL A 107 -1.62 15.93 0.48
N ALA A 108 -1.23 17.16 0.12
CA ALA A 108 -2.17 18.21 -0.29
C ALA A 108 -2.75 17.89 -1.67
N LEU A 109 -4.08 17.88 -1.78
CA LEU A 109 -4.78 17.65 -3.04
C LEU A 109 -5.20 19.00 -3.65
N PRO A 110 -5.12 19.18 -4.97
CA PRO A 110 -5.66 20.35 -5.65
C PRO A 110 -7.19 20.41 -5.46
N ALA A 111 -7.70 21.64 -5.39
CA ALA A 111 -9.09 21.97 -5.06
C ALA A 111 -10.08 21.59 -6.18
#